data_AF-A0AAE6RJJ4-F1
#
_entry.id   AF-A0AAE6RJJ4-F1
#
_cell.length_a   1.000
_cell.length_b   1.000
_cell.length_c   1.000
_cell.angle_alpha   90.00
_cell.angle_beta   90.00
_cell.angle_gamma   90.00
#
_symmetry.space_group_name_H-M   'P 1'
#
loop_
_entity.id
_entity.type
_entity.pdbx_description
1 polymer ?
#
loop_
_entity_poly.entity_id
_entity_poly.type
_entity_poly.pdbx_seq_one_letter_code
_entity_poly.pdbx_strand_id
1 'polypeptide(L)'
;MTSTHRSPSHPSAPREPEIVRASGVHDLLASVPTLIGIRPEESLVVVPFLGSRAGGGFRIPLPQGPNRAEVAVLARGCAGVMETMPRATAALVVVYTRATYAEARGVPQLELGRAVLRTLERTELGIVAVACVAGDGWGRYTDAAECRQPRPLVEIEGSEAGLFARALAEEPLDLARLAEPPLVDDADRAIVEEVLRRSAHSMPDVVPLVERWLTGSSTPRREAMVVRILQSAPLRDQTTLQIARGAATAEAQRGRRRRLDETSAATGERVSEIAEREFLAGARDAHDVEATALLLGTGPAPDRERLDRATTALARLAALAPREARSAVLTVLAWCWWARGVSSLASVHLEEALALDPGNSMAQLYASLFAARQIPDWVIGAAAESLDAAAQRA
;
A
#
# COMPACT_ATOMS: atom_id res chain seq x y z
N MET A 1 -12.15 3.77 -51.49
CA MET A 1 -11.71 4.90 -50.65
C MET A 1 -12.89 5.34 -49.79
N THR A 2 -12.94 4.89 -48.53
CA THR A 2 -13.86 5.43 -47.52
C THR A 2 -13.16 5.33 -46.18
N SER A 3 -12.55 6.44 -45.77
CA SER A 3 -11.84 6.60 -44.51
C SER A 3 -12.85 6.88 -43.40
N THR A 4 -12.97 5.98 -42.43
CA THR A 4 -13.71 6.21 -41.19
C THR A 4 -12.81 6.95 -40.21
N HIS A 5 -13.06 8.25 -40.06
CA HIS A 5 -12.41 9.12 -39.09
C HIS A 5 -12.83 8.67 -37.68
N ARG A 6 -11.91 8.06 -36.91
CA ARG A 6 -12.07 7.87 -35.47
C ARG A 6 -11.74 9.20 -34.80
N SER A 7 -12.72 9.81 -34.15
CA SER A 7 -12.50 10.98 -33.29
C SER A 7 -11.61 10.57 -32.11
N PRO A 8 -10.59 11.37 -31.76
CA PRO A 8 -9.78 11.12 -30.57
C PRO A 8 -10.64 11.31 -29.31
N SER A 9 -10.67 10.30 -28.46
CA SER A 9 -11.22 10.39 -27.11
C SER A 9 -10.38 11.39 -26.32
N HIS A 10 -10.94 12.57 -26.06
CA HIS A 10 -10.33 13.51 -25.13
C HIS A 10 -10.21 12.87 -23.74
N PRO A 11 -9.07 13.02 -23.02
CA PRO A 11 -9.01 12.69 -21.62
C PRO A 11 -10.06 13.53 -20.90
N SER A 12 -10.99 12.87 -20.20
CA SER A 12 -11.96 13.51 -19.33
C SER A 12 -11.21 14.42 -18.36
N ALA A 13 -11.56 15.71 -18.33
CA ALA A 13 -11.08 16.64 -17.32
C ALA A 13 -11.26 16.01 -15.93
N PRO A 14 -10.32 16.18 -14.99
CA PRO A 14 -10.51 15.70 -13.63
C PRO A 14 -11.81 16.29 -13.10
N ARG A 15 -12.81 15.43 -12.84
CA ARG A 15 -14.07 15.84 -12.22
C ARG A 15 -13.71 16.53 -10.90
N GLU A 16 -14.19 17.77 -10.73
CA GLU A 16 -14.03 18.47 -9.46
C GLU A 16 -14.60 17.59 -8.34
N PRO A 17 -13.82 17.26 -7.29
CA PRO A 17 -14.30 16.33 -6.29
C PRO A 17 -15.40 16.99 -5.45
N GLU A 18 -16.62 16.46 -5.56
CA GLU A 18 -17.82 16.93 -4.89
C GLU A 18 -17.72 16.72 -3.36
N ILE A 19 -18.24 17.69 -2.58
CA ILE A 19 -18.05 17.74 -1.12
C ILE A 19 -19.12 16.94 -0.41
N VAL A 20 -18.71 15.94 0.39
CA VAL A 20 -19.60 15.22 1.31
C VAL A 20 -19.71 15.96 2.63
N ARG A 21 -20.94 16.21 3.09
CA ARG A 21 -21.21 16.86 4.38
C ARG A 21 -21.63 15.82 5.41
N ALA A 22 -20.95 15.80 6.56
CA ALA A 22 -21.31 15.00 7.72
C ALA A 22 -21.95 15.88 8.79
N SER A 23 -23.11 15.45 9.32
CA SER A 23 -23.86 16.15 10.36
C SER A 23 -23.61 15.59 11.76
N GLY A 24 -23.08 14.36 11.85
CA GLY A 24 -22.71 13.71 13.10
C GLY A 24 -21.62 12.66 12.93
N VAL A 25 -21.28 11.98 14.03
CA VAL A 25 -20.19 10.98 14.04
C VAL A 25 -20.54 9.78 13.15
N HIS A 26 -21.78 9.31 13.12
CA HIS A 26 -22.18 8.19 12.24
C HIS A 26 -21.94 8.49 10.75
N ASP A 27 -22.18 9.74 10.30
CA ASP A 27 -21.89 10.19 8.94
C ASP A 27 -20.39 10.15 8.63
N LEU A 28 -19.57 10.57 9.60
CA LEU A 28 -18.11 10.48 9.48
C LEU A 28 -17.68 9.01 9.38
N LEU A 29 -18.17 8.15 10.27
CA LEU A 29 -17.87 6.71 10.27
C LEU A 29 -18.27 6.07 8.93
N ALA A 30 -19.42 6.45 8.36
CA ALA A 30 -19.89 5.95 7.07
C ALA A 30 -19.02 6.40 5.89
N SER A 31 -18.34 7.55 6.02
CA SER A 31 -17.48 8.14 4.99
C SER A 31 -16.02 7.64 5.08
N VAL A 32 -15.58 7.16 6.26
CA VAL A 32 -14.20 6.71 6.50
C VAL A 32 -13.69 5.69 5.46
N PRO A 33 -14.42 4.61 5.12
CA PRO A 33 -13.92 3.62 4.16
C PRO A 33 -13.56 4.21 2.80
N THR A 34 -14.40 5.13 2.30
CA THR A 34 -14.14 5.87 1.07
C THR A 34 -12.95 6.81 1.22
N LEU A 35 -12.88 7.54 2.33
CA LEU A 35 -11.86 8.54 2.59
C LEU A 35 -10.44 7.94 2.69
N ILE A 36 -10.31 6.71 3.19
CA ILE A 36 -9.03 5.99 3.22
C ILE A 36 -8.83 5.03 2.03
N GLY A 37 -9.84 4.88 1.16
CA GLY A 37 -9.84 3.97 0.01
C GLY A 37 -9.75 2.48 0.36
N ILE A 38 -10.00 2.11 1.62
CA ILE A 38 -9.85 0.75 2.16
C ILE A 38 -11.05 0.46 3.07
N ARG A 39 -11.64 -0.73 2.96
CA ARG A 39 -12.62 -1.22 3.92
C ARG A 39 -11.90 -1.58 5.23
N PRO A 40 -12.10 -0.82 6.32
CA PRO A 40 -11.35 -1.04 7.54
C PRO A 40 -11.90 -2.25 8.31
N GLU A 41 -11.01 -3.19 8.61
CA GLU A 41 -11.28 -4.34 9.46
C GLU A 41 -10.06 -4.59 10.34
N GLU A 42 -10.30 -4.99 11.60
CA GLU A 42 -9.28 -5.17 12.64
C GLU A 42 -8.19 -4.11 12.55
N SER A 43 -8.60 -2.84 12.66
CA SER A 43 -7.71 -1.71 12.43
C SER A 43 -8.09 -0.48 13.23
N LEU A 44 -7.07 0.31 13.55
CA LEU A 44 -7.18 1.65 14.08
C LEU A 44 -7.02 2.62 12.92
N VAL A 45 -8.03 3.43 12.64
CA VAL A 45 -8.00 4.44 11.59
C VAL A 45 -7.86 5.82 12.20
N VAL A 46 -6.93 6.61 11.69
CA VAL A 46 -6.66 7.99 12.10
C VAL A 46 -6.95 8.91 10.93
N VAL A 47 -7.94 9.80 11.08
CA VAL A 47 -8.33 10.77 10.06
C VAL A 47 -7.96 12.17 10.55
N PRO A 48 -6.95 12.82 9.95
CA PRO A 48 -6.63 14.22 10.24
C PRO A 48 -7.69 15.17 9.68
N PHE A 49 -7.94 16.23 10.41
CA PHE A 49 -8.81 17.35 10.02
C PHE A 49 -8.04 18.65 10.02
N LEU A 50 -8.31 19.51 9.03
CA LEU A 50 -7.90 20.91 8.98
C LEU A 50 -9.19 21.75 9.03
N GLY A 51 -9.43 22.38 10.18
CA GLY A 51 -10.74 22.95 10.50
C GLY A 51 -11.82 21.86 10.54
N SER A 52 -12.84 21.98 9.67
CA SER A 52 -13.96 21.04 9.55
C SER A 52 -13.83 20.10 8.34
N ARG A 53 -12.65 20.01 7.74
CA ARG A 53 -12.41 19.24 6.51
C ARG A 53 -11.43 18.10 6.76
N ALA A 54 -11.73 16.95 6.17
CA ALA A 54 -10.82 15.80 6.09
C ALA A 54 -10.62 15.45 4.61
N GLY A 55 -9.40 15.08 4.25
CA GLY A 55 -9.03 14.73 2.87
C GLY A 55 -8.47 13.31 2.70
N GLY A 56 -8.26 12.58 3.78
CA GLY A 56 -7.64 11.26 3.77
C GLY A 56 -7.42 10.76 5.19
N GLY A 57 -6.88 9.56 5.34
CA GLY A 57 -6.57 8.99 6.65
C GLY A 57 -5.64 7.80 6.57
N PHE A 58 -5.21 7.36 7.74
CA PHE A 58 -4.22 6.31 7.91
C PHE A 58 -4.86 5.12 8.59
N ARG A 59 -4.59 3.92 8.07
CA ARG A 59 -5.03 2.65 8.67
C ARG A 59 -3.83 1.97 9.31
N ILE A 60 -3.95 1.63 10.58
CA ILE A 60 -2.97 0.86 11.36
C ILE A 60 -3.63 -0.49 11.70
N PRO A 61 -3.05 -1.64 11.32
CA PRO A 61 -3.62 -2.95 11.67
C PRO A 61 -3.61 -3.17 13.18
N LEU A 62 -4.65 -3.80 13.72
CA LEU A 62 -4.71 -4.23 15.11
C LEU A 62 -4.13 -5.64 15.24
N PRO A 63 -3.28 -5.90 16.25
CA PRO A 63 -2.89 -7.26 16.60
C PRO A 63 -4.08 -7.99 17.24
N GLN A 64 -4.05 -9.32 17.17
CA GLN A 64 -5.06 -10.16 17.82
C GLN A 64 -4.82 -10.18 19.33
N GLY A 65 -5.76 -9.63 20.10
CA GLY A 65 -5.67 -9.60 21.57
C GLY A 65 -4.47 -8.78 22.10
N PRO A 66 -4.39 -7.46 21.81
CA PRO A 66 -3.24 -6.64 22.16
C PRO A 66 -2.96 -6.67 23.67
N ASN A 67 -1.70 -6.91 24.03
CA ASN A 67 -1.25 -6.71 25.40
C ASN A 67 -1.06 -5.21 25.71
N ARG A 68 -0.84 -4.86 26.98
CA ARG A 68 -0.72 -3.46 27.42
C ARG A 68 0.41 -2.68 26.73
N ALA A 69 1.51 -3.33 26.37
CA ALA A 69 2.62 -2.68 25.67
C ALA A 69 2.23 -2.36 24.23
N GLU A 70 1.56 -3.29 23.54
CA GLU A 70 1.05 -3.10 22.18
C GLU A 70 -0.03 -2.01 22.13
N VAL A 71 -0.95 -1.99 23.11
CA VAL A 71 -1.92 -0.90 23.27
C VAL A 71 -1.22 0.46 23.36
N ALA A 72 -0.15 0.54 24.16
CA ALA A 72 0.61 1.78 24.31
C ALA A 72 1.35 2.18 23.02
N VAL A 73 1.84 1.21 22.24
CA VAL A 73 2.46 1.43 20.92
C VAL A 73 1.43 1.96 19.93
N LEU A 74 0.26 1.32 19.81
CA LEU A 74 -0.82 1.76 18.93
C LEU A 74 -1.30 3.17 19.28
N ALA A 75 -1.52 3.45 20.57
CA ALA A 75 -1.94 4.77 21.02
C ALA A 75 -0.90 5.87 20.71
N ARG A 76 0.40 5.59 20.89
CA ARG A 76 1.47 6.52 20.48
C ARG A 76 1.55 6.65 18.96
N GLY A 77 1.30 5.56 18.22
CA GLY A 77 1.25 5.57 16.77
C GLY A 77 0.24 6.58 16.22
N CYS A 78 -0.92 6.76 16.87
CA CYS A 78 -1.87 7.81 16.50
C CYS A 78 -1.27 9.22 16.55
N ALA A 79 -0.58 9.57 17.65
CA ALA A 79 0.09 10.86 17.76
C ALA A 79 1.23 11.00 16.74
N GLY A 80 2.04 9.94 16.56
CA GLY A 80 3.12 9.94 15.58
C GLY A 80 2.62 10.16 14.14
N VAL A 81 1.48 9.57 13.77
CA VAL A 81 0.84 9.86 12.47
C VAL A 81 0.46 11.34 12.36
N MET A 82 -0.13 11.92 13.41
CA MET A 82 -0.51 13.33 13.40
C MET A 82 0.70 14.28 13.37
N GLU A 83 1.84 13.90 13.95
CA GLU A 83 3.10 14.66 13.84
C GLU A 83 3.59 14.77 12.39
N THR A 84 3.28 13.79 11.54
CA THR A 84 3.57 13.87 10.09
C THR A 84 2.62 14.80 9.34
N MET A 85 1.56 15.28 9.99
CA MET A 85 0.50 16.14 9.45
C MET A 85 0.48 17.50 10.16
N PRO A 86 1.53 18.34 10.06
CA PRO A 86 1.70 19.53 10.89
C PRO A 86 0.62 20.60 10.72
N ARG A 87 -0.15 20.55 9.62
CA ARG A 87 -1.28 21.45 9.38
C ARG A 87 -2.58 20.97 10.00
N ALA A 88 -2.69 19.69 10.37
CA ALA A 88 -3.91 19.16 10.94
C ALA A 88 -4.19 19.81 12.30
N THR A 89 -5.44 20.24 12.50
CA THR A 89 -5.90 20.90 13.72
C THR A 89 -6.73 19.98 14.61
N ALA A 90 -7.21 18.85 14.08
CA ALA A 90 -8.00 17.89 14.83
C ALA A 90 -7.85 16.46 14.28
N ALA A 91 -8.27 15.47 15.05
CA ALA A 91 -8.25 14.06 14.67
C ALA A 91 -9.58 13.36 14.99
N LEU A 92 -10.04 12.52 14.06
CA LEU A 92 -11.00 11.45 14.31
C LEU A 92 -10.21 10.13 14.38
N VAL A 93 -10.41 9.36 15.44
CA VAL A 93 -9.80 8.02 15.56
C VAL A 93 -10.88 6.97 15.72
N VAL A 94 -10.82 5.92 14.91
CA VAL A 94 -11.83 4.86 14.88
C VAL A 94 -11.18 3.49 15.02
N VAL A 95 -11.65 2.70 15.98
CA VAL A 95 -11.29 1.30 16.15
C VAL A 95 -12.32 0.44 15.41
N TYR A 96 -11.92 -0.24 14.36
CA TYR A 96 -12.72 -1.24 13.65
C TYR A 96 -12.33 -2.63 14.13
N THR A 97 -13.29 -3.40 14.61
CA THR A 97 -13.06 -4.78 15.09
C THR A 97 -14.29 -5.65 14.87
N ARG A 98 -14.09 -6.95 14.69
CA ARG A 98 -15.15 -7.96 14.60
C ARG A 98 -15.72 -8.33 15.96
N ALA A 99 -14.97 -8.08 17.04
CA ALA A 99 -15.46 -8.29 18.39
C ALA A 99 -16.77 -7.52 18.60
N THR A 100 -17.67 -8.11 19.38
CA THR A 100 -19.00 -7.55 19.63
C THR A 100 -19.11 -6.95 21.02
N TYR A 101 -20.06 -6.04 21.21
CA TYR A 101 -20.42 -5.53 22.54
C TYR A 101 -20.89 -6.64 23.47
N ALA A 102 -21.61 -7.63 22.91
CA ALA A 102 -22.07 -8.79 23.66
C ALA A 102 -20.91 -9.61 24.24
N GLU A 103 -19.88 -9.90 23.44
CA GLU A 103 -18.69 -10.65 23.88
C GLU A 103 -17.85 -9.85 24.88
N ALA A 104 -17.61 -8.56 24.59
CA ALA A 104 -16.78 -7.68 25.42
C ALA A 104 -17.50 -7.15 26.68
N ARG A 105 -18.82 -7.35 26.80
CA ARG A 105 -19.69 -6.80 27.85
C ARG A 105 -19.62 -5.26 27.95
N GLY A 106 -19.66 -4.62 26.79
CA GLY A 106 -19.45 -3.18 26.60
C GLY A 106 -18.65 -2.92 25.33
N VAL A 107 -18.24 -1.67 25.11
CA VAL A 107 -17.49 -1.31 23.90
C VAL A 107 -16.18 -2.14 23.81
N PRO A 108 -15.93 -2.84 22.70
CA PRO A 108 -14.67 -3.54 22.48
C PRO A 108 -13.46 -2.60 22.57
N GLN A 109 -12.27 -3.15 22.83
CA GLN A 109 -11.00 -2.40 22.81
C GLN A 109 -10.99 -1.16 23.72
N LEU A 110 -11.74 -1.18 24.84
CA LEU A 110 -11.87 -0.05 25.78
C LEU A 110 -10.52 0.48 26.29
N GLU A 111 -9.56 -0.39 26.58
CA GLU A 111 -8.23 0.03 27.03
C GLU A 111 -7.48 0.82 25.95
N LEU A 112 -7.58 0.38 24.69
CA LEU A 112 -7.00 1.06 23.54
C LEU A 112 -7.67 2.40 23.29
N GLY A 113 -9.00 2.45 23.24
CA GLY A 113 -9.73 3.72 23.05
C GLY A 113 -9.38 4.76 24.12
N ARG A 114 -9.29 4.34 25.39
CA ARG A 114 -8.85 5.21 26.49
C ARG A 114 -7.38 5.62 26.40
N ALA A 115 -6.51 4.72 25.93
CA ALA A 115 -5.10 5.05 25.73
C ALA A 115 -4.91 6.08 24.60
N VAL A 116 -5.64 5.92 23.49
CA VAL A 116 -5.67 6.89 22.39
C VAL A 116 -6.16 8.24 22.88
N LEU A 117 -7.28 8.29 23.62
CA LEU A 117 -7.82 9.54 24.18
C LEU A 117 -6.77 10.27 25.02
N ARG A 118 -6.17 9.58 26.00
CA ARG A 118 -5.12 10.18 26.85
C ARG A 118 -3.91 10.67 26.06
N THR A 119 -3.56 9.98 24.97
CA THR A 119 -2.46 10.42 24.11
C THR A 119 -2.83 11.69 23.36
N LEU A 120 -4.02 11.76 22.76
CA LEU A 120 -4.49 12.93 22.01
C LEU A 120 -4.72 14.14 22.93
N GLU A 121 -5.23 13.95 24.15
CA GLU A 121 -5.43 15.01 25.14
C GLU A 121 -4.12 15.69 25.58
N ARG A 122 -2.96 15.07 25.33
CA ARG A 122 -1.64 15.66 25.60
C ARG A 122 -1.09 16.47 24.43
N THR A 123 -1.84 16.54 23.32
CA THR A 123 -1.52 17.34 22.13
C THR A 123 -2.43 18.56 22.07
N GLU A 124 -2.12 19.51 21.19
CA GLU A 124 -2.98 20.68 20.94
C GLU A 124 -4.12 20.39 19.93
N LEU A 125 -4.24 19.13 19.48
CA LEU A 125 -5.24 18.73 18.49
C LEU A 125 -6.64 18.70 19.09
N GLY A 126 -7.62 19.22 18.35
CA GLY A 126 -9.02 18.94 18.62
C GLY A 126 -9.32 17.44 18.47
N ILE A 127 -10.18 16.89 19.31
CA ILE A 127 -10.64 15.50 19.19
C ILE A 127 -12.04 15.53 18.60
N VAL A 128 -12.18 15.17 17.31
CA VAL A 128 -13.49 15.09 16.63
C VAL A 128 -14.32 13.98 17.26
N ALA A 129 -13.73 12.78 17.35
CA ALA A 129 -14.22 11.67 18.15
C ALA A 129 -13.13 10.60 18.29
N VAL A 130 -13.24 9.79 19.34
CA VAL A 130 -12.58 8.48 19.41
C VAL A 130 -13.68 7.43 19.55
N ALA A 131 -13.86 6.60 18.54
CA ALA A 131 -15.01 5.71 18.40
C ALA A 131 -14.61 4.27 18.10
N CYS A 132 -15.53 3.34 18.33
CA CYS A 132 -15.44 1.94 17.93
C CYS A 132 -16.57 1.61 16.95
N VAL A 133 -16.24 0.89 15.89
CA VAL A 133 -17.19 0.17 15.04
C VAL A 133 -16.91 -1.32 15.28
N ALA A 134 -17.84 -1.96 15.97
CA ALA A 134 -17.81 -3.36 16.40
C ALA A 134 -18.70 -4.22 15.47
N GLY A 135 -18.65 -5.54 15.64
CA GLY A 135 -19.43 -6.48 14.81
C GLY A 135 -20.96 -6.33 14.94
N ASP A 136 -21.45 -5.78 16.06
CA ASP A 136 -22.88 -5.66 16.40
C ASP A 136 -23.34 -4.21 16.67
N GLY A 137 -22.47 -3.22 16.47
CA GLY A 137 -22.79 -1.83 16.82
C GLY A 137 -21.62 -0.88 16.76
N TRP A 138 -21.85 0.37 17.13
CA TRP A 138 -20.80 1.38 17.24
C TRP A 138 -21.00 2.25 18.48
N GLY A 139 -19.95 2.98 18.89
CA GLY A 139 -20.05 3.93 20.00
C GLY A 139 -18.77 4.72 20.25
N ARG A 140 -18.88 5.86 20.92
CA ARG A 140 -17.74 6.71 21.30
C ARG A 140 -17.18 6.28 22.65
N TYR A 141 -15.85 6.22 22.74
CA TYR A 141 -15.16 5.94 24.01
C TYR A 141 -15.28 7.08 25.03
N THR A 142 -15.68 8.27 24.58
CA THR A 142 -15.93 9.45 25.43
C THR A 142 -17.33 9.46 26.04
N ASP A 143 -18.26 8.64 25.54
CA ASP A 143 -19.65 8.61 25.99
C ASP A 143 -19.93 7.35 26.82
N ALA A 144 -20.27 7.53 28.09
CA ALA A 144 -20.48 6.42 29.03
C ALA A 144 -21.70 5.57 28.70
N ALA A 145 -22.73 6.12 28.03
CA ALA A 145 -23.88 5.35 27.59
C ALA A 145 -23.49 4.46 26.40
N GLU A 146 -22.80 5.03 25.41
CA GLU A 146 -22.34 4.31 24.22
C GLU A 146 -21.24 3.29 24.53
N CYS A 147 -20.49 3.47 25.62
CA CYS A 147 -19.55 2.46 26.12
C CYS A 147 -20.26 1.22 26.71
N ARG A 148 -21.50 1.37 27.19
CA ARG A 148 -22.26 0.28 27.81
C ARG A 148 -23.19 -0.41 26.83
N GLN A 149 -23.80 0.35 25.93
CA GLN A 149 -24.75 -0.15 24.95
C GLN A 149 -24.42 0.39 23.56
N PRO A 150 -24.39 -0.48 22.52
CA PRO A 150 -24.08 -0.05 21.18
C PRO A 150 -25.18 0.83 20.59
N ARG A 151 -24.76 1.83 19.80
CA ARG A 151 -25.61 2.42 18.76
C ARG A 151 -25.73 1.42 17.60
N PRO A 152 -26.89 1.33 16.93
CA PRO A 152 -27.11 0.36 15.87
C PRO A 152 -26.32 0.70 14.60
N LEU A 153 -25.76 -0.32 13.93
CA LEU A 153 -24.99 -0.16 12.69
C LEU A 153 -25.78 0.44 11.54
N VAL A 154 -27.11 0.28 11.54
CA VAL A 154 -28.00 0.85 10.52
C VAL A 154 -27.88 2.39 10.43
N GLU A 155 -27.47 3.07 11.51
CA GLU A 155 -27.19 4.51 11.47
C GLU A 155 -25.98 4.86 10.58
N ILE A 156 -24.98 3.97 10.50
CA ILE A 156 -23.82 4.12 9.62
C ILE A 156 -24.19 3.66 8.20
N GLU A 157 -24.82 2.49 8.07
CA GLU A 157 -25.17 1.90 6.78
C GLU A 157 -26.15 2.78 5.98
N GLY A 158 -27.12 3.36 6.69
CA GLY A 158 -28.16 4.24 6.14
C GLY A 158 -27.76 5.71 6.06
N SER A 159 -26.53 6.09 6.42
CA SER A 159 -26.06 7.48 6.33
C SER A 159 -26.04 7.97 4.88
N GLU A 160 -26.70 9.11 4.62
CA GLU A 160 -26.65 9.79 3.32
C GLU A 160 -25.22 10.17 2.95
N ALA A 161 -24.44 10.67 3.92
CA ALA A 161 -23.04 11.05 3.69
C ALA A 161 -22.21 9.84 3.19
N GLY A 162 -22.40 8.67 3.80
CA GLY A 162 -21.74 7.43 3.35
C GLY A 162 -22.18 6.99 1.95
N LEU A 163 -23.47 7.11 1.63
CA LEU A 163 -23.98 6.79 0.29
C LEU A 163 -23.41 7.74 -0.77
N PHE A 164 -23.38 9.04 -0.51
CA PHE A 164 -22.78 10.04 -1.40
C PHE A 164 -21.28 9.81 -1.57
N ALA A 165 -20.54 9.56 -0.48
CA ALA A 165 -19.12 9.25 -0.54
C ALA A 165 -18.84 8.06 -1.48
N ARG A 166 -19.58 6.96 -1.34
CA ARG A 166 -19.44 5.77 -2.21
C ARG A 166 -19.77 6.04 -3.68
N ALA A 167 -20.69 6.96 -3.96
CA ALA A 167 -21.06 7.32 -5.34
C ALA A 167 -19.97 8.15 -6.04
N LEU A 168 -19.14 8.87 -5.27
CA LEU A 168 -18.15 9.82 -5.78
C LEU A 168 -16.73 9.24 -5.89
N ALA A 169 -16.48 8.08 -5.29
CA ALA A 169 -15.16 7.50 -5.19
C ALA A 169 -15.09 6.09 -5.76
N GLU A 170 -13.87 5.62 -6.01
CA GLU A 170 -13.60 4.21 -6.29
C GLU A 170 -14.02 3.33 -5.10
N GLU A 171 -14.40 2.09 -5.39
CA GLU A 171 -14.78 1.15 -4.33
C GLU A 171 -13.59 0.89 -3.39
N PRO A 172 -13.79 1.02 -2.06
CA PRO A 172 -12.71 0.78 -1.10
C PRO A 172 -12.17 -0.64 -1.19
N LEU A 173 -10.85 -0.79 -1.09
CA LEU A 173 -10.17 -2.07 -1.15
C LEU A 173 -10.60 -3.00 0.01
N ASP A 174 -10.98 -4.23 -0.33
CA ASP A 174 -11.22 -5.30 0.63
C ASP A 174 -9.92 -6.09 0.87
N LEU A 175 -9.21 -5.77 1.96
CA LEU A 175 -7.90 -6.36 2.22
C LEU A 175 -7.97 -7.85 2.54
N ALA A 176 -9.05 -8.33 3.16
CA ALA A 176 -9.20 -9.75 3.46
C ALA A 176 -9.30 -10.54 2.15
N ARG A 177 -10.13 -10.06 1.22
CA ARG A 177 -10.24 -10.65 -0.12
C ARG A 177 -8.95 -10.54 -0.94
N LEU A 178 -8.24 -9.42 -0.84
CA LEU A 178 -6.99 -9.19 -1.57
C LEU A 178 -5.79 -9.98 -1.02
N ALA A 179 -5.88 -10.46 0.22
CA ALA A 179 -4.89 -11.37 0.80
C ALA A 179 -5.02 -12.80 0.23
N GLU A 180 -6.21 -13.19 -0.25
CA GLU A 180 -6.42 -14.49 -0.87
C GLU A 180 -5.78 -14.56 -2.26
N PRO A 181 -4.99 -15.60 -2.57
CA PRO A 181 -4.44 -15.77 -3.90
C PRO A 181 -5.55 -15.88 -4.95
N PRO A 182 -5.43 -15.17 -6.10
CA PRO A 182 -6.44 -15.28 -7.14
C PRO A 182 -6.50 -16.69 -7.71
N LEU A 183 -7.71 -17.10 -8.13
CA LEU A 183 -7.90 -18.36 -8.85
C LEU A 183 -7.19 -18.29 -10.22
N VAL A 184 -6.48 -19.36 -10.55
CA VAL A 184 -5.76 -19.52 -11.82
C VAL A 184 -5.93 -20.95 -12.34
N ASP A 185 -5.96 -21.10 -13.66
CA ASP A 185 -6.17 -22.40 -14.31
C ASP A 185 -4.97 -23.33 -14.12
N ASP A 186 -5.22 -24.62 -13.90
CA ASP A 186 -4.16 -25.62 -13.77
C ASP A 186 -3.32 -25.76 -15.06
N ALA A 187 -3.94 -25.53 -16.22
CA ALA A 187 -3.23 -25.48 -17.50
C ALA A 187 -2.20 -24.34 -17.54
N ASP A 188 -2.54 -23.17 -17.00
CA ASP A 188 -1.63 -22.02 -16.94
C ASP A 188 -0.46 -22.31 -15.99
N ARG A 189 -0.75 -22.91 -14.82
CA ARG A 189 0.29 -23.36 -13.87
C ARG A 189 1.26 -24.34 -14.53
N ALA A 190 0.75 -25.34 -15.24
CA ALA A 190 1.59 -26.33 -15.93
C ALA A 190 2.48 -25.68 -17.01
N ILE A 191 1.97 -24.69 -17.74
CA ILE A 191 2.80 -23.93 -18.71
C ILE A 191 3.89 -23.15 -17.99
N VAL A 192 3.57 -22.49 -16.88
CA VAL A 192 4.53 -21.69 -16.10
C VAL A 192 5.64 -22.57 -15.54
N GLU A 193 5.28 -23.70 -14.92
CA GLU A 193 6.22 -24.67 -14.38
C GLU A 193 7.14 -25.24 -15.46
N GLU A 194 6.60 -25.68 -16.60
CA GLU A 194 7.39 -26.24 -17.70
C GLU A 194 8.37 -25.21 -18.27
N VAL A 195 7.95 -23.95 -18.41
CA VAL A 195 8.82 -22.88 -18.87
C VAL A 195 9.94 -22.62 -17.85
N LEU A 196 9.63 -22.60 -16.56
CA LEU A 196 10.61 -22.38 -15.49
C LEU A 196 11.62 -23.53 -15.35
N ARG A 197 11.20 -24.77 -15.60
CA ARG A 197 12.07 -25.96 -15.59
C ARG A 197 13.08 -25.98 -16.75
N ARG A 198 12.71 -25.43 -17.92
CA ARG A 198 13.58 -25.39 -19.10
C ARG A 198 14.70 -24.36 -18.92
N SER A 199 15.95 -24.77 -19.07
CA SER A 199 17.09 -23.85 -19.13
C SER A 199 16.88 -22.80 -20.24
N ALA A 200 16.88 -21.52 -19.87
CA ALA A 200 16.89 -20.44 -20.85
C ALA A 200 18.25 -20.41 -21.54
N HIS A 201 18.27 -20.66 -22.85
CA HIS A 201 19.48 -20.53 -23.66
C HIS A 201 19.81 -19.05 -23.96
N SER A 202 18.79 -18.18 -23.90
CA SER A 202 18.92 -16.72 -24.00
C SER A 202 17.71 -16.07 -23.32
N MET A 203 17.94 -15.00 -22.55
CA MET A 203 16.87 -14.21 -21.97
C MET A 203 16.39 -13.15 -22.97
N PRO A 204 15.06 -12.99 -23.18
CA PRO A 204 14.54 -11.90 -23.99
C PRO A 204 14.87 -10.54 -23.35
N ASP A 205 14.80 -9.48 -24.14
CA ASP A 205 14.94 -8.12 -23.61
C ASP A 205 13.86 -7.88 -22.53
N VAL A 206 14.33 -7.59 -21.32
CA VAL A 206 13.52 -7.50 -20.10
C VAL A 206 12.58 -6.32 -20.17
N VAL A 207 13.05 -5.16 -20.63
CA VAL A 207 12.25 -3.92 -20.58
C VAL A 207 10.98 -4.05 -21.44
N PRO A 208 11.05 -4.42 -22.74
CA PRO A 208 9.85 -4.59 -23.56
C PRO A 208 8.98 -5.75 -23.09
N LEU A 209 9.55 -6.79 -22.47
CA LEU A 209 8.78 -7.91 -21.95
C LEU A 209 7.91 -7.49 -20.76
N VAL A 210 8.48 -6.77 -19.80
CA VAL A 210 7.77 -6.26 -18.63
C VAL A 210 6.69 -5.25 -19.04
N GLU A 211 6.96 -4.34 -19.98
CA GLU A 211 5.91 -3.42 -20.48
C GLU A 211 4.74 -4.17 -21.12
N ARG A 212 5.01 -5.18 -21.96
CA ARG A 212 3.96 -5.99 -22.57
C ARG A 212 3.16 -6.82 -21.56
N TRP A 213 3.82 -7.27 -20.49
CA TRP A 213 3.14 -7.96 -19.40
C TRP A 213 2.22 -7.01 -18.62
N LEU A 214 2.68 -5.79 -18.33
CA LEU A 214 1.95 -4.84 -17.50
C LEU A 214 0.83 -4.08 -18.24
N THR A 215 1.02 -3.81 -19.53
CA THR A 215 0.11 -2.94 -20.32
C THR A 215 -0.66 -3.68 -21.41
N GLY A 216 -0.24 -4.91 -21.77
CA GLY A 216 -0.83 -5.69 -22.84
C GLY A 216 -1.54 -6.96 -22.36
N SER A 217 -1.94 -7.81 -23.31
CA SER A 217 -2.51 -9.12 -23.00
C SER A 217 -1.45 -10.05 -22.41
N SER A 218 -1.59 -10.42 -21.14
CA SER A 218 -0.71 -11.40 -20.49
C SER A 218 -0.98 -12.82 -21.03
N THR A 219 0.06 -13.65 -21.07
CA THR A 219 -0.04 -15.07 -21.45
C THR A 219 0.78 -15.90 -20.47
N PRO A 220 0.43 -17.16 -20.18
CA PRO A 220 1.16 -17.97 -19.19
C PRO A 220 2.66 -18.08 -19.48
N ARG A 221 3.05 -18.15 -20.77
CA ARG A 221 4.47 -18.14 -21.17
C ARG A 221 5.17 -16.83 -20.83
N ARG A 222 4.51 -15.68 -21.01
CA ARG A 222 5.08 -14.37 -20.65
C ARG A 222 5.16 -14.22 -19.13
N GLU A 223 4.13 -14.66 -18.42
CA GLU A 223 4.07 -14.68 -16.96
C GLU A 223 5.23 -15.51 -16.40
N ALA A 224 5.48 -16.70 -16.96
CA ALA A 224 6.62 -17.53 -16.60
C ALA A 224 7.98 -16.84 -16.83
N MET A 225 8.11 -16.08 -17.91
CA MET A 225 9.33 -15.28 -18.16
C MET A 225 9.49 -14.18 -17.11
N VAL A 226 8.42 -13.50 -16.70
CA VAL A 226 8.48 -12.50 -15.62
C VAL A 226 8.85 -13.16 -14.30
N VAL A 227 8.24 -14.30 -13.96
CA VAL A 227 8.61 -15.07 -12.75
C VAL A 227 10.10 -15.42 -12.77
N ARG A 228 10.64 -15.87 -13.91
CA ARG A 228 12.07 -16.14 -14.09
C ARG A 228 12.94 -14.90 -13.88
N ILE A 229 12.54 -13.76 -14.45
CA ILE A 229 13.25 -12.48 -14.32
C ILE A 229 13.37 -12.10 -12.84
N LEU A 230 12.28 -12.23 -12.07
CA LEU A 230 12.25 -11.88 -10.65
C LEU A 230 13.15 -12.75 -9.77
N GLN A 231 13.57 -13.93 -10.24
CA GLN A 231 14.54 -14.77 -9.51
C GLN A 231 15.95 -14.15 -9.48
N SER A 232 16.27 -13.28 -10.44
CA SER A 232 17.55 -12.58 -10.50
C SER A 232 17.45 -11.26 -9.73
N ALA A 233 18.20 -11.10 -8.64
CA ALA A 233 18.23 -9.85 -7.87
C ALA A 233 18.35 -8.56 -8.72
N PRO A 234 19.32 -8.43 -9.64
CA PRO A 234 19.44 -7.19 -10.41
C PRO A 234 18.29 -6.96 -11.40
N LEU A 235 17.74 -8.02 -11.99
CA LEU A 235 16.60 -7.88 -12.90
C LEU A 235 15.30 -7.64 -12.14
N ARG A 236 15.20 -8.16 -10.92
CA ARG A 236 14.10 -7.88 -10.00
C ARG A 236 14.06 -6.41 -9.64
N ASP A 237 15.19 -5.82 -9.24
CA ASP A 237 15.26 -4.40 -8.90
C ASP A 237 14.91 -3.52 -10.10
N GLN A 238 15.45 -3.84 -11.28
CA GLN A 238 15.08 -3.18 -12.53
C GLN A 238 13.57 -3.30 -12.80
N THR A 239 12.98 -4.48 -12.59
CA THR A 239 11.54 -4.71 -12.81
C THR A 239 10.69 -3.91 -11.83
N THR A 240 11.07 -3.83 -10.56
CA THR A 240 10.39 -3.01 -9.55
C THR A 240 10.42 -1.52 -9.91
N LEU A 241 11.58 -1.01 -10.33
CA LEU A 241 11.71 0.37 -10.80
C LEU A 241 10.89 0.62 -12.07
N GLN A 242 10.86 -0.35 -12.99
CA GLN A 242 10.06 -0.28 -14.21
C GLN A 242 8.56 -0.26 -13.93
N ILE A 243 8.09 -1.07 -12.97
CA ILE A 243 6.71 -1.01 -12.47
C ILE A 243 6.40 0.40 -11.99
N ALA A 244 7.29 0.96 -11.16
CA ALA A 244 7.08 2.23 -10.51
C ALA A 244 7.11 3.46 -11.43
N ARG A 245 7.92 3.44 -12.50
CA ARG A 245 8.22 4.63 -13.33
C ARG A 245 8.18 4.44 -14.84
N GLY A 246 8.13 3.21 -15.33
CA GLY A 246 8.11 2.93 -16.76
C GLY A 246 9.45 2.54 -17.36
N ALA A 247 9.40 2.29 -18.68
CA ALA A 247 10.51 1.75 -19.46
C ALA A 247 11.77 2.62 -19.44
N ALA A 248 11.63 3.94 -19.49
CA ALA A 248 12.77 4.86 -19.55
C ALA A 248 13.69 4.72 -18.33
N THR A 249 13.12 4.63 -17.12
CA THR A 249 13.87 4.37 -15.88
C THR A 249 14.57 3.02 -15.92
N ALA A 250 13.90 2.00 -16.45
CA ALA A 250 14.46 0.66 -16.57
C ALA A 250 15.63 0.61 -17.58
N GLU A 251 15.54 1.34 -18.69
CA GLU A 251 16.59 1.47 -19.70
C GLU A 251 17.83 2.17 -19.16
N ALA A 252 17.64 3.24 -18.38
CA ALA A 252 18.73 3.94 -17.71
C ALA A 252 19.45 3.02 -16.70
N GLN A 253 18.70 2.27 -15.89
CA GLN A 253 19.26 1.28 -14.95
C GLN A 253 20.02 0.17 -15.68
N ARG A 254 19.47 -0.33 -16.80
CA ARG A 254 20.14 -1.32 -17.65
C ARG A 254 21.44 -0.78 -18.22
N GLY A 255 21.45 0.46 -18.72
CA GLY A 255 22.65 1.13 -19.23
C GLY A 255 23.74 1.23 -18.16
N ARG A 256 23.38 1.62 -16.93
CA ARG A 256 24.31 1.64 -15.80
C ARG A 256 24.84 0.26 -15.46
N ARG A 257 23.97 -0.75 -15.38
CA ARG A 257 24.38 -2.13 -15.08
C ARG A 257 25.39 -2.62 -16.10
N ARG A 258 25.12 -2.39 -17.39
CA ARG A 258 26.06 -2.71 -18.47
C ARG A 258 27.42 -2.03 -18.27
N ARG A 259 27.44 -0.75 -17.89
CA ARG A 259 28.70 -0.03 -17.58
C ARG A 259 29.47 -0.70 -16.44
N LEU A 260 28.78 -1.05 -15.35
CA LEU A 260 29.41 -1.70 -14.19
C LEU A 260 29.97 -3.09 -14.56
N ASP A 261 29.22 -3.86 -15.34
CA ASP A 261 29.66 -5.18 -15.83
C ASP A 261 30.86 -5.04 -16.78
N GLU A 262 30.87 -4.04 -17.67
CA GLU A 262 32.00 -3.74 -18.56
C GLU A 262 33.25 -3.31 -17.76
N THR A 263 33.10 -2.47 -16.74
CA THR A 263 34.20 -2.09 -15.84
C THR A 263 34.71 -3.30 -15.07
N SER A 264 33.82 -4.12 -14.50
CA SER A 264 34.19 -5.35 -13.79
C SER A 264 34.96 -6.31 -14.68
N ALA A 265 34.52 -6.50 -15.93
CA ALA A 265 35.22 -7.31 -16.91
C ALA A 265 36.61 -6.75 -17.28
N ALA A 266 36.74 -5.41 -17.32
CA ALA A 266 38.00 -4.75 -17.65
C ALA A 266 39.01 -4.72 -16.47
N THR A 267 38.54 -4.57 -15.23
CA THR A 267 39.41 -4.41 -14.04
C THR A 267 39.59 -5.70 -13.24
N GLY A 268 38.71 -6.68 -13.42
CA GLY A 268 38.66 -7.89 -12.59
C GLY A 268 38.06 -7.69 -11.20
N GLU A 269 37.64 -6.47 -10.85
CA GLU A 269 37.00 -6.14 -9.58
C GLU A 269 35.56 -6.63 -9.54
N ARG A 270 35.02 -6.91 -8.35
CA ARG A 270 33.60 -7.28 -8.23
C ARG A 270 32.73 -6.04 -8.42
N VAL A 271 31.58 -6.20 -9.09
CA VAL A 271 30.58 -5.12 -9.28
C VAL A 271 30.21 -4.43 -7.96
N SER A 272 30.15 -5.18 -6.85
CA SER A 272 29.88 -4.63 -5.51
C SER A 272 30.98 -3.67 -5.02
N GLU A 273 32.25 -3.99 -5.28
CA GLU A 273 33.40 -3.17 -4.86
C GLU A 273 33.48 -1.89 -5.69
N ILE A 274 33.18 -1.99 -6.99
CA ILE A 274 33.07 -0.84 -7.88
C ILE A 274 31.94 0.08 -7.40
N ALA A 275 30.76 -0.48 -7.12
CA ALA A 275 29.61 0.28 -6.65
C ALA A 275 29.85 0.94 -5.27
N GLU A 276 30.51 0.24 -4.35
CA GLU A 276 30.87 0.78 -3.02
C GLU A 276 31.89 1.92 -3.12
N ARG A 277 32.92 1.77 -3.97
CA ARG A 277 33.87 2.86 -4.24
C ARG A 277 33.18 4.09 -4.79
N GLU A 278 32.31 3.92 -5.79
CA GLU A 278 31.56 5.03 -6.38
C GLU A 278 30.63 5.69 -5.36
N PHE A 279 29.99 4.89 -4.50
CA PHE A 279 29.17 5.37 -3.39
C PHE A 279 29.97 6.23 -2.41
N LEU A 280 31.14 5.76 -1.97
CA LEU A 280 32.02 6.47 -1.04
C LEU A 280 32.64 7.72 -1.65
N ALA A 281 32.93 7.69 -2.96
CA ALA A 281 33.44 8.83 -3.71
C ALA A 281 32.37 9.92 -3.97
N GLY A 282 31.12 9.70 -3.57
CA GLY A 282 30.01 10.61 -3.88
C GLY A 282 29.67 10.68 -5.37
N ALA A 283 30.23 9.78 -6.18
CA ALA A 283 30.05 9.70 -7.63
C ALA A 283 28.74 9.00 -8.00
N ARG A 284 27.66 9.25 -7.25
CA ARG A 284 26.33 8.74 -7.60
C ARG A 284 25.75 9.59 -8.70
N ASP A 285 25.29 8.95 -9.77
CA ASP A 285 24.41 9.61 -10.71
C ASP A 285 23.10 9.99 -9.97
N ALA A 286 22.49 11.12 -10.34
CA ALA A 286 21.21 11.56 -9.79
C ALA A 286 20.14 10.45 -9.91
N HIS A 287 20.21 9.65 -10.98
CA HIS A 287 19.31 8.54 -11.23
C HIS A 287 19.43 7.40 -10.21
N ASP A 288 20.62 7.21 -9.62
CA ASP A 288 20.85 6.17 -8.60
C ASP A 288 20.30 6.56 -7.25
N VAL A 289 20.45 7.84 -6.92
CA VAL A 289 19.86 8.42 -5.72
C VAL A 289 18.35 8.32 -5.81
N GLU A 290 17.77 8.67 -6.96
CA GLU A 290 16.32 8.61 -7.18
C GLU A 290 15.77 7.18 -7.15
N ALA A 291 16.43 6.23 -7.82
CA ALA A 291 16.03 4.82 -7.80
C ALA A 291 16.09 4.22 -6.39
N THR A 292 17.16 4.53 -5.64
CA THR A 292 17.30 4.07 -4.25
C THR A 292 16.24 4.72 -3.37
N ALA A 293 16.02 6.03 -3.50
CA ALA A 293 14.99 6.75 -2.76
C ALA A 293 13.60 6.13 -2.97
N LEU A 294 13.26 5.85 -4.23
CA LEU A 294 12.01 5.21 -4.59
C LEU A 294 11.83 3.84 -3.94
N LEU A 295 12.85 2.97 -3.97
CA LEU A 295 12.76 1.66 -3.32
C LEU A 295 12.67 1.76 -1.80
N LEU A 296 13.26 2.81 -1.20
CA LEU A 296 13.27 3.08 0.24
C LEU A 296 12.06 3.89 0.73
N GLY A 297 11.14 4.29 -0.17
CA GLY A 297 9.92 4.98 0.26
C GLY A 297 10.09 6.48 0.42
N THR A 298 11.11 7.06 -0.20
CA THR A 298 11.43 8.49 -0.15
C THR A 298 11.40 9.10 -1.55
N GLY A 299 11.28 10.41 -1.63
CA GLY A 299 11.24 11.12 -2.91
C GLY A 299 9.87 11.03 -3.61
N PRO A 300 9.82 11.24 -4.93
CA PRO A 300 8.55 11.37 -5.63
C PRO A 300 7.74 10.06 -5.65
N ALA A 301 6.41 10.17 -5.70
CA ALA A 301 5.48 9.02 -5.70
C ALA A 301 5.57 8.20 -7.00
N PRO A 302 5.55 6.85 -6.97
CA PRO A 302 5.45 6.03 -8.19
C PRO A 302 4.17 6.36 -8.99
N ASP A 303 4.15 5.97 -10.26
CA ASP A 303 2.95 6.05 -11.09
C ASP A 303 1.84 5.14 -10.50
N ARG A 304 0.76 5.76 -10.02
CA ARG A 304 -0.36 5.08 -9.34
C ARG A 304 -0.99 4.01 -10.24
N GLU A 305 -1.28 4.34 -11.49
CA GLU A 305 -1.99 3.44 -12.39
C GLU A 305 -1.12 2.22 -12.73
N ARG A 306 0.17 2.43 -12.96
CA ARG A 306 1.11 1.33 -13.18
C ARG A 306 1.25 0.46 -11.94
N LEU A 307 1.34 1.06 -10.77
CA LEU A 307 1.44 0.34 -9.50
C LEU A 307 0.20 -0.52 -9.26
N ASP A 308 -1.00 0.01 -9.52
CA ASP A 308 -2.27 -0.71 -9.36
C ASP A 308 -2.37 -1.93 -10.28
N ARG A 309 -2.01 -1.76 -11.55
CA ARG A 309 -1.94 -2.87 -12.52
C ARG A 309 -0.90 -3.90 -12.12
N ALA A 310 0.27 -3.46 -11.65
CA ALA A 310 1.36 -4.34 -11.28
C ALA A 310 1.02 -5.18 -10.04
N THR A 311 0.38 -4.58 -9.02
CA THR A 311 -0.10 -5.32 -7.84
C THR A 311 -1.03 -6.47 -8.26
N THR A 312 -1.99 -6.20 -9.14
CA THR A 312 -2.93 -7.22 -9.65
C THR A 312 -2.21 -8.31 -10.46
N ALA A 313 -1.33 -7.91 -11.36
CA ALA A 313 -0.57 -8.84 -12.19
C ALA A 313 0.39 -9.72 -11.35
N LEU A 314 1.04 -9.15 -10.34
CA LEU A 314 1.93 -9.86 -9.42
C LEU A 314 1.18 -10.84 -8.51
N ALA A 315 -0.02 -10.49 -8.05
CA ALA A 315 -0.87 -11.43 -7.31
C ALA A 315 -1.19 -12.68 -8.15
N ARG A 316 -1.49 -12.48 -9.45
CA ARG A 316 -1.65 -13.59 -10.39
C ARG A 316 -0.34 -14.38 -10.59
N LEU A 317 0.80 -13.70 -10.73
CA LEU A 317 2.10 -14.39 -10.82
C LEU A 317 2.39 -15.23 -9.57
N ALA A 318 2.05 -14.75 -8.38
CA ALA A 318 2.26 -15.48 -7.14
C ALA A 318 1.40 -16.77 -7.10
N ALA A 319 0.16 -16.71 -7.59
CA ALA A 319 -0.73 -17.86 -7.70
C ALA A 319 -0.29 -18.88 -8.79
N LEU A 320 0.37 -18.40 -9.85
CA LEU A 320 0.92 -19.25 -10.92
C LEU A 320 2.28 -19.86 -10.57
N ALA A 321 3.09 -19.17 -9.77
CA ALA A 321 4.46 -19.56 -9.51
C ALA A 321 4.53 -20.88 -8.71
N PRO A 322 5.39 -21.84 -9.13
CA PRO A 322 5.72 -22.99 -8.31
C PRO A 322 6.38 -22.52 -7.00
N ARG A 323 6.34 -23.38 -5.98
CA ARG A 323 6.69 -23.04 -4.59
C ARG A 323 8.09 -22.42 -4.49
N GLU A 324 9.05 -22.93 -5.26
CA GLU A 324 10.46 -22.54 -5.26
C GLU A 324 10.70 -21.14 -5.87
N ALA A 325 9.84 -20.72 -6.80
CA ALA A 325 9.97 -19.43 -7.49
C ALA A 325 9.10 -18.32 -6.88
N ARG A 326 8.17 -18.68 -5.99
CA ARG A 326 7.13 -17.77 -5.48
C ARG A 326 7.66 -16.70 -4.54
N SER A 327 8.70 -16.99 -3.74
CA SER A 327 9.24 -16.03 -2.76
C SER A 327 9.64 -14.68 -3.39
N ALA A 328 10.35 -14.72 -4.52
CA ALA A 328 10.78 -13.51 -5.22
C ALA A 328 9.60 -12.70 -5.79
N VAL A 329 8.53 -13.38 -6.24
CA VAL A 329 7.30 -12.72 -6.73
C VAL A 329 6.59 -12.01 -5.58
N LEU A 330 6.40 -12.72 -4.46
CA LEU A 330 5.77 -12.17 -3.25
C LEU A 330 6.56 -10.98 -2.69
N THR A 331 7.88 -10.98 -2.81
CA THR A 331 8.73 -9.86 -2.37
C THR A 331 8.43 -8.57 -3.14
N VAL A 332 8.27 -8.65 -4.47
CA VAL A 332 7.92 -7.48 -5.29
C VAL A 332 6.45 -7.10 -5.10
N LEU A 333 5.56 -8.07 -4.94
CA LEU A 333 4.15 -7.83 -4.62
C LEU A 333 4.02 -7.07 -3.29
N ALA A 334 4.79 -7.47 -2.27
CA ALA A 334 4.83 -6.78 -0.98
C ALA A 334 5.29 -5.33 -1.12
N TRP A 335 6.35 -5.08 -1.90
CA TRP A 335 6.78 -3.71 -2.17
C TRP A 335 5.67 -2.90 -2.86
N CYS A 336 4.94 -3.49 -3.80
CA CYS A 336 3.84 -2.78 -4.46
C CYS A 336 2.70 -2.43 -3.47
N TRP A 337 2.34 -3.34 -2.58
CA TRP A 337 1.33 -3.06 -1.54
C TRP A 337 1.80 -1.98 -0.56
N TRP A 338 3.04 -2.04 -0.11
CA TRP A 338 3.61 -1.02 0.76
C TRP A 338 3.70 0.35 0.07
N ALA A 339 4.10 0.38 -1.20
CA ALA A 339 4.15 1.60 -2.00
C ALA A 339 2.77 2.25 -2.18
N ARG A 340 1.68 1.47 -2.08
CA ARG A 340 0.29 1.93 -2.06
C ARG A 340 -0.20 2.34 -0.66
N GLY A 341 0.65 2.26 0.36
CA GLY A 341 0.29 2.54 1.76
C GLY A 341 -0.43 1.38 2.47
N VAL A 342 -0.43 0.16 1.91
CA VAL A 342 -1.12 -1.01 2.47
C VAL A 342 -0.11 -1.96 3.14
N SER A 343 0.49 -1.50 4.23
CA SER A 343 1.58 -2.21 4.92
C SER A 343 1.17 -3.59 5.45
N SER A 344 -0.10 -3.79 5.80
CA SER A 344 -0.57 -5.09 6.28
C SER A 344 -0.52 -6.18 5.21
N LEU A 345 -0.88 -5.87 3.96
CA LEU A 345 -0.73 -6.83 2.86
C LEU A 345 0.74 -7.03 2.51
N ALA A 346 1.54 -5.96 2.56
CA ALA A 346 2.99 -6.08 2.39
C ALA A 346 3.61 -7.06 3.41
N SER A 347 3.25 -6.95 4.69
CA SER A 347 3.70 -7.85 5.74
C SER A 347 3.27 -9.30 5.48
N VAL A 348 1.98 -9.54 5.16
CA VAL A 348 1.48 -10.90 4.85
C VAL A 348 2.29 -11.56 3.73
N HIS A 349 2.54 -10.85 2.64
CA HIS A 349 3.31 -11.40 1.53
C HIS A 349 4.79 -11.59 1.85
N LEU A 350 5.40 -10.74 2.70
CA LEU A 350 6.78 -10.93 3.15
C LEU A 350 6.92 -12.10 4.11
N GLU A 351 5.98 -12.29 5.02
CA GLU A 351 5.92 -13.45 5.91
C GLU A 351 5.83 -14.74 5.10
N GLU A 352 4.96 -14.80 4.09
CA GLU A 352 4.89 -15.95 3.19
C GLU A 352 6.18 -16.12 2.38
N ALA A 353 6.74 -15.04 1.84
CA ALA A 353 7.99 -15.09 1.06
C ALA A 353 9.15 -15.65 1.89
N LEU A 354 9.27 -15.24 3.15
CA LEU A 354 10.31 -15.70 4.08
C LEU A 354 10.05 -17.11 4.62
N ALA A 355 8.78 -17.52 4.75
CA ALA A 355 8.44 -18.90 5.09
C ALA A 355 8.78 -19.87 3.95
N LEU A 356 8.70 -19.41 2.69
CA LEU A 356 9.07 -20.18 1.50
C LEU A 356 10.58 -20.22 1.29
N ASP A 357 11.25 -19.09 1.45
CA ASP A 357 12.70 -18.95 1.32
C ASP A 357 13.24 -17.99 2.40
N PRO A 358 13.70 -18.53 3.55
CA PRO A 358 14.30 -17.73 4.60
C PRO A 358 15.58 -16.99 4.15
N GLY A 359 16.23 -17.43 3.07
CA GLY A 359 17.45 -16.85 2.51
C GLY A 359 17.22 -15.69 1.55
N ASN A 360 15.97 -15.34 1.24
CA ASN A 360 15.65 -14.20 0.37
C ASN A 360 16.01 -12.87 1.04
N SER A 361 17.23 -12.39 0.76
CA SER A 361 17.79 -11.18 1.37
C SER A 361 16.96 -9.92 1.11
N MET A 362 16.31 -9.80 -0.05
CA MET A 362 15.45 -8.66 -0.34
C MET A 362 14.18 -8.69 0.51
N ALA A 363 13.58 -9.86 0.73
CA ALA A 363 12.43 -10.00 1.63
C ALA A 363 12.79 -9.62 3.07
N GLN A 364 13.97 -10.02 3.55
CA GLN A 364 14.47 -9.63 4.88
C GLN A 364 14.69 -8.11 4.99
N LEU A 365 15.27 -7.50 3.95
CA LEU A 365 15.48 -6.05 3.88
C LEU A 365 14.14 -5.29 3.90
N TYR A 366 13.18 -5.70 3.09
CA TYR A 366 11.85 -5.09 3.07
C TYR A 366 11.08 -5.32 4.37
N ALA A 367 11.19 -6.49 5.01
CA ALA A 367 10.58 -6.70 6.32
C ALA A 367 11.12 -5.73 7.37
N SER A 368 12.44 -5.52 7.38
CA SER A 368 13.10 -4.56 8.28
C SER A 368 12.72 -3.10 7.95
N LEU A 369 12.74 -2.75 6.65
CA LEU A 369 12.40 -1.42 6.16
C LEU A 369 10.95 -1.07 6.50
N PHE A 370 9.99 -1.95 6.22
CA PHE A 370 8.56 -1.68 6.41
C PHE A 370 8.18 -1.66 7.88
N ALA A 371 8.89 -2.40 8.74
CA ALA A 371 8.75 -2.28 10.19
C ALA A 371 9.19 -0.90 10.70
N ALA A 372 10.30 -0.37 10.18
CA ALA A 372 10.80 0.96 10.53
C ALA A 372 10.01 2.11 9.87
N ARG A 373 9.47 1.85 8.67
CA ARG A 373 8.74 2.80 7.83
C ARG A 373 7.47 2.14 7.35
N GLN A 374 6.42 2.22 8.17
CA GLN A 374 5.15 1.58 7.85
C GLN A 374 4.58 2.12 6.53
N ILE A 375 4.72 3.41 6.26
CA ILE A 375 4.14 4.07 5.08
C ILE A 375 5.22 4.91 4.38
N PRO A 376 5.29 4.94 3.03
CA PRO A 376 6.19 5.80 2.29
C PRO A 376 5.88 7.30 2.42
N ASP A 377 6.90 8.15 2.21
CA ASP A 377 6.77 9.63 2.29
C ASP A 377 5.73 10.16 1.31
N TRP A 378 5.62 9.57 0.12
CA TRP A 378 4.66 10.04 -0.88
C TRP A 378 3.20 9.76 -0.51
N VAL A 379 2.92 8.73 0.30
CA VAL A 379 1.56 8.48 0.79
C VAL A 379 1.20 9.51 1.87
N ILE A 380 2.16 9.85 2.74
CA ILE A 380 2.04 10.94 3.70
C ILE A 380 1.82 12.27 2.97
N GLY A 381 2.65 12.57 1.97
CA GLY A 381 2.54 13.77 1.14
C GLY A 381 1.18 13.88 0.44
N ALA A 382 0.71 12.81 -0.20
CA ALA A 382 -0.60 12.79 -0.86
C ALA A 382 -1.76 13.02 0.13
N ALA A 383 -1.68 12.48 1.35
CA ALA A 383 -2.67 12.71 2.39
C ALA A 383 -2.67 14.18 2.86
N ALA A 384 -1.49 14.79 3.03
CA ALA A 384 -1.34 16.20 3.39
C ALA A 384 -1.89 17.13 2.28
N GLU A 385 -1.55 16.86 1.01
CA GLU A 385 -2.08 17.59 -0.14
C GLU A 385 -3.60 17.49 -0.24
N SER A 386 -4.15 16.29 -0.01
CA SER A 386 -5.61 16.06 -0.03
C SER A 386 -6.31 16.82 1.10
N LEU A 387 -5.69 16.87 2.29
CA LEU A 387 -6.20 17.65 3.42
C LEU A 387 -6.22 19.15 3.12
N ASP A 388 -5.13 19.66 2.55
CA ASP A 388 -5.02 21.07 2.16
C ASP A 388 -6.01 21.44 1.07
N ALA A 389 -6.16 20.60 0.06
CA ALA A 389 -7.15 20.77 -1.01
C ALA A 389 -8.59 20.74 -0.46
N ALA A 390 -8.89 19.87 0.51
CA ALA A 390 -10.21 19.82 1.13
C ALA A 390 -10.51 21.09 1.94
N ALA A 391 -9.50 21.68 2.59
CA ALA A 391 -9.63 22.90 3.38
C ALA A 391 -9.75 24.18 2.54
N GLN A 392 -9.09 24.25 1.38
CA GLN A 392 -9.18 25.42 0.47
C GLN A 392 -10.54 25.58 -0.21
N ARG A 393 -11.36 24.53 -0.24
CA ARG A 393 -12.72 24.55 -0.83
C ARG A 393 -13.80 25.03 0.16
N ALA A 394 -13.40 25.63 1.28
CA ALA A 394 -14.30 26.04 2.36
C ALA A 394 -14.97 27.39 2.10
#